data_AF-A0A2E2KMY9-F1
#
_entry.id   AF-A0A2E2KMY9-F1
#
_cell.length_a   1.000
_cell.length_b   1.000
_cell.length_c   1.000
_cell.angle_alpha   90.00
_cell.angle_beta   90.00
_cell.angle_gamma   90.00
#
_symmetry.space_group_name_H-M   'P 1'
#
loop_
_entity.id
_entity.type
_entity.pdbx_description
1 polymer ?
#
loop_
_entity_poly.entity_id
_entity_poly.type
_entity_poly.pdbx_seq_one_letter_code
_entity_poly.pdbx_strand_id
1 'polypeptide(L)'
;MVIMKTCALVIGHKKNSPGAVNPTDGLSEFVFNEELAKAIESRVRGVFVQRVYRRTYSSLPEDINELEPNFIVSLHCNAFNRSATGTEVLYYHRSKTGKKIAEVLQNKLVDALGLTDRGIKAKSSEDRGGYLLKKTDAPCLIAEPFFIDNDDDLLTAQRHMGALIDAYTLAIEEMAECFA
;
A
#
# COMPACT_ATOMS: atom_id res chain seq x y z
N MET A 1 0.03 23.13 19.83
CA MET A 1 0.92 22.46 18.86
C MET A 1 0.06 21.45 18.12
N VAL A 2 -0.02 21.50 16.79
CA VAL A 2 -0.65 20.43 16.02
C VAL A 2 0.33 19.25 16.04
N ILE A 3 -0.05 18.14 16.66
CA ILE A 3 0.77 16.92 16.64
C ILE A 3 0.68 16.36 15.22
N MET A 4 1.80 16.40 14.50
CA MET A 4 1.90 15.86 13.16
C MET A 4 1.72 14.34 13.22
N LYS A 5 0.83 13.80 12.39
CA LYS A 5 0.58 12.36 12.36
C LYS A 5 1.69 11.66 11.56
N THR A 6 2.00 10.43 11.92
CA THR A 6 3.00 9.61 11.24
C THR A 6 2.34 8.51 10.41
N CYS A 7 2.70 8.42 9.14
CA CYS A 7 2.39 7.29 8.25
C CYS A 7 3.64 6.43 8.06
N ALA A 8 3.61 5.17 8.49
CA ALA A 8 4.62 4.21 8.10
C ALA A 8 4.31 3.71 6.68
N LEU A 9 5.15 4.10 5.71
CA LEU A 9 5.02 3.71 4.31
C LEU A 9 5.94 2.51 4.05
N VAL A 10 5.37 1.32 4.13
CA VAL A 10 6.11 0.07 3.97
C VAL A 10 6.26 -0.23 2.49
N ILE A 11 7.50 -0.43 2.05
CA ILE A 11 7.77 -0.89 0.69
C ILE A 11 7.68 -2.40 0.71
N GLY A 12 6.66 -2.94 0.04
CA GLY A 12 6.50 -4.37 -0.12
C GLY A 12 7.77 -4.98 -0.71
N HIS A 13 8.12 -6.16 -0.23
CA HIS A 13 9.28 -6.90 -0.73
C HIS A 13 10.65 -6.29 -0.40
N LYS A 14 11.73 -6.83 -0.98
CA LYS A 14 13.10 -6.30 -0.81
C LYS A 14 13.96 -6.67 -2.01
N LYS A 15 15.04 -5.93 -2.29
CA LYS A 15 15.94 -6.17 -3.44
C LYS A 15 16.30 -7.64 -3.73
N ASN A 16 16.63 -8.42 -2.69
CA ASN A 16 17.03 -9.83 -2.84
C ASN A 16 15.86 -10.83 -2.75
N SER A 17 14.62 -10.35 -2.61
CA SER A 17 13.39 -11.14 -2.65
C SER A 17 12.27 -10.18 -3.11
N PRO A 18 12.24 -9.84 -4.40
CA PRO A 18 11.63 -8.61 -4.90
C PRO A 18 10.12 -8.70 -5.12
N GLY A 19 9.51 -9.86 -4.84
CA GLY A 19 8.08 -10.08 -5.04
C GLY A 19 7.77 -10.53 -6.45
N ALA A 20 6.56 -10.22 -6.91
CA ALA A 20 6.16 -10.52 -8.26
C ALA A 20 7.02 -9.73 -9.26
N VAL A 21 7.23 -10.31 -10.44
CA VAL A 21 7.99 -9.70 -11.54
C VAL A 21 7.13 -9.79 -12.78
N ASN A 22 6.94 -8.67 -13.47
CA ASN A 22 6.29 -8.70 -14.78
C ASN A 22 7.16 -9.52 -15.75
N PRO A 23 6.61 -10.55 -16.42
CA PRO A 23 7.39 -11.45 -17.25
C PRO A 23 7.83 -10.83 -18.58
N THR A 24 7.24 -9.70 -18.99
CA THR A 24 7.47 -9.04 -20.28
C THR A 24 8.56 -7.96 -20.18
N ASP A 25 8.50 -7.08 -19.18
CA ASP A 25 9.46 -5.97 -19.02
C ASP A 25 10.52 -6.22 -17.93
N GLY A 26 10.36 -7.27 -17.11
CA GLY A 26 11.28 -7.61 -16.01
C GLY A 26 11.18 -6.70 -14.79
N LEU A 27 10.20 -5.80 -14.72
CA LEU A 27 9.98 -4.92 -13.59
C LEU A 27 9.45 -5.71 -12.40
N SER A 28 10.15 -5.59 -11.28
CA SER A 28 9.74 -6.22 -10.02
C SER A 28 8.87 -5.32 -9.16
N GLU A 29 7.99 -5.94 -8.38
CA GLU A 29 7.13 -5.29 -7.39
C GLU A 29 7.92 -4.39 -6.43
N PHE A 30 9.05 -4.87 -5.92
CA PHE A 30 9.92 -4.06 -5.04
C PHE A 30 10.42 -2.79 -5.74
N VAL A 31 10.91 -2.91 -6.98
CA VAL A 31 11.47 -1.76 -7.72
C VAL A 31 10.37 -0.73 -8.02
N PHE A 32 9.20 -1.17 -8.46
CA PHE A 32 8.07 -0.27 -8.69
C PHE A 32 7.66 0.47 -7.40
N ASN A 33 7.49 -0.27 -6.30
CA ASN A 33 7.05 0.30 -5.03
C ASN A 33 8.11 1.17 -4.36
N GLU A 34 9.40 0.93 -4.57
CA GLU A 34 10.47 1.78 -4.06
C GLU A 34 10.41 3.19 -4.68
N GLU A 35 10.26 3.27 -6.01
CA GLU A 35 10.15 4.55 -6.71
C GLU A 35 8.83 5.27 -6.39
N LEU A 36 7.74 4.52 -6.32
CA LEU A 36 6.44 5.05 -5.88
C LEU A 36 6.52 5.63 -4.46
N ALA A 37 7.15 4.94 -3.52
CA ALA A 37 7.29 5.40 -2.13
C ALA A 37 8.11 6.70 -2.02
N LYS A 38 9.18 6.83 -2.79
CA LYS A 38 9.99 8.07 -2.86
C LYS A 38 9.16 9.25 -3.37
N ALA A 39 8.36 9.01 -4.42
CA ALA A 39 7.50 10.04 -4.97
C ALA A 39 6.39 10.47 -3.99
N ILE A 40 5.74 9.52 -3.33
CA ILE A 40 4.71 9.79 -2.31
C ILE A 40 5.29 10.62 -1.15
N GLU A 41 6.41 10.20 -0.56
CA GLU A 41 7.07 10.92 0.55
C GLU A 41 7.37 12.37 0.17
N SER A 42 7.79 12.63 -1.08
CA SER A 42 8.13 13.97 -1.55
C SER A 42 6.93 14.91 -1.70
N ARG A 43 5.70 14.36 -1.81
CA ARG A 43 4.47 15.12 -2.10
C ARG A 43 3.54 15.28 -0.91
N VAL A 44 3.54 14.34 0.03
CA VAL A 44 2.67 14.38 1.23
C VAL A 44 2.98 15.61 2.09
N ARG A 45 1.93 16.29 2.54
CA ARG A 45 1.98 17.45 3.43
C ARG A 45 1.21 17.19 4.71
N GLY A 46 1.64 17.79 5.82
CA GLY A 46 0.92 17.69 7.10
C GLY A 46 0.98 16.31 7.78
N VAL A 47 1.63 15.32 7.16
CA VAL A 47 1.88 13.98 7.69
C VAL A 47 3.36 13.67 7.56
N PHE A 48 3.97 13.17 8.63
CA PHE A 48 5.33 12.65 8.59
C PHE A 48 5.31 11.25 7.96
N VAL A 49 5.89 11.10 6.77
CA VAL A 49 5.98 9.82 6.08
C VAL A 49 7.32 9.18 6.44
N GLN A 50 7.27 8.02 7.10
CA GLN A 50 8.44 7.20 7.41
C GLN A 50 8.46 6.01 6.47
N ARG A 51 9.36 5.99 5.47
CA ARG A 51 9.60 4.78 4.66
C ARG A 51 10.14 3.65 5.53
N VAL A 52 9.61 2.44 5.33
CA VAL A 52 10.02 1.23 6.05
C VAL A 52 10.45 0.15 5.06
N TYR A 53 11.64 -0.42 5.29
CA TYR A 53 12.21 -1.50 4.50
C TYR A 53 12.29 -2.77 5.34
N ARG A 54 11.73 -3.88 4.84
CA ARG A 54 11.72 -5.13 5.61
C ARG A 54 13.12 -5.75 5.73
N ARG A 55 13.50 -6.15 6.95
CA ARG A 55 14.64 -7.05 7.17
C ARG A 55 14.22 -8.48 6.88
N THR A 56 13.23 -8.96 7.63
CA THR A 56 12.51 -10.21 7.41
C THR A 56 11.00 -9.94 7.47
N TYR A 57 10.19 -10.83 6.92
CA TYR A 57 8.74 -10.66 7.02
C TYR A 57 8.22 -10.86 8.46
N SER A 58 8.89 -11.72 9.24
CA SER A 58 8.51 -11.99 10.64
C SER A 58 8.89 -10.88 11.61
N SER A 59 9.97 -10.13 11.37
CA SER A 59 10.34 -8.98 12.22
C SER A 59 9.60 -7.70 11.84
N LEU A 60 9.05 -7.63 10.62
CA LEU A 60 8.49 -6.40 10.06
C LEU A 60 7.43 -5.73 10.95
N PRO A 61 6.47 -6.45 11.57
CA PRO A 61 5.50 -5.78 12.45
C PRO A 61 6.13 -5.11 13.67
N GLU A 62 7.13 -5.76 14.29
CA GLU A 62 7.86 -5.20 15.43
C GLU A 62 8.67 -3.97 15.01
N ASP A 63 9.40 -4.08 13.88
CA ASP A 63 10.16 -2.97 13.28
C ASP A 63 9.25 -1.75 12.99
N ILE A 64 7.99 -1.97 12.60
CA ILE A 64 7.01 -0.90 12.36
C ILE A 64 6.46 -0.35 13.68
N ASN A 65 6.14 -1.21 14.66
CA ASN A 65 5.56 -0.78 15.93
C ASN A 65 6.53 0.09 16.74
N GLU A 66 7.85 -0.15 16.65
CA GLU A 66 8.88 0.70 17.25
C GLU A 66 8.85 2.16 16.76
N LEU A 67 8.24 2.42 15.59
CA LEU A 67 8.08 3.77 15.04
C LEU A 67 6.85 4.50 15.57
N GLU A 68 5.98 3.81 16.32
CA GLU A 68 4.70 4.31 16.85
C GLU A 68 3.87 5.10 15.81
N PRO A 69 3.65 4.57 14.58
CA PRO A 69 2.93 5.31 13.56
C PRO A 69 1.44 5.44 13.91
N ASN A 70 0.76 6.46 13.36
CA ASN A 70 -0.69 6.55 13.49
C ASN A 70 -1.40 5.56 12.58
N PHE A 71 -0.86 5.29 11.39
CA PHE A 71 -1.35 4.30 10.45
C PHE A 71 -0.23 3.83 9.51
N ILE A 72 -0.48 2.71 8.84
CA ILE A 72 0.49 2.03 7.99
C ILE A 72 -0.13 1.78 6.61
N VAL A 73 0.61 2.12 5.56
CA VAL A 73 0.30 1.76 4.18
C VAL A 73 1.44 0.90 3.65
N SER A 74 1.14 -0.37 3.36
CA SER A 74 2.08 -1.30 2.72
C SER A 74 1.81 -1.35 1.24
N LEU A 75 2.76 -0.84 0.46
CA LEU A 75 2.70 -0.79 -1.00
C LEU A 75 3.04 -2.15 -1.59
N HIS A 76 2.13 -2.71 -2.38
CA HIS A 76 2.26 -3.99 -3.05
C HIS A 76 1.76 -3.90 -4.49
N CYS A 77 1.99 -4.96 -5.26
CA CYS A 77 1.28 -5.20 -6.51
C CYS A 77 0.68 -6.60 -6.45
N ASN A 78 -0.52 -6.79 -7.00
CA ASN A 78 -1.08 -8.13 -7.10
C ASN A 78 -0.36 -8.93 -8.18
N ALA A 79 -0.48 -10.25 -8.14
CA ALA A 79 -0.05 -11.14 -9.21
C ALA A 79 -0.77 -12.49 -9.11
N PHE A 80 -1.17 -13.06 -10.25
CA PHE A 80 -1.89 -14.32 -10.26
C PHE A 80 -1.64 -15.17 -11.51
N ASN A 81 -2.19 -14.76 -12.65
CA ASN A 81 -2.23 -15.57 -13.87
C ASN A 81 -2.03 -14.76 -15.17
N ARG A 82 -1.52 -13.53 -15.06
CA ARG A 82 -1.32 -12.58 -16.18
C ARG A 82 -2.59 -12.05 -16.88
N SER A 83 -3.78 -12.41 -16.41
CA SER A 83 -5.05 -11.93 -16.98
C SER A 83 -5.97 -11.28 -15.94
N ALA A 84 -5.77 -11.58 -14.66
CA ALA A 84 -6.44 -10.88 -13.58
C ALA A 84 -6.10 -9.38 -13.63
N THR A 85 -7.08 -8.54 -13.35
CA THR A 85 -6.98 -7.07 -13.36
C THR A 85 -7.72 -6.51 -12.16
N GLY A 86 -7.32 -5.31 -11.74
CA GLY A 86 -8.10 -4.47 -10.84
C GLY A 86 -7.38 -4.07 -9.56
N THR A 87 -8.08 -3.23 -8.81
CA THR A 87 -7.59 -2.53 -7.63
C THR A 87 -8.24 -3.11 -6.37
N GLU A 88 -7.44 -3.53 -5.39
CA GLU A 88 -7.91 -3.90 -4.05
C GLU A 88 -7.04 -3.35 -2.92
N VAL A 89 -7.68 -3.07 -1.78
CA VAL A 89 -7.01 -2.69 -0.53
C VAL A 89 -7.42 -3.66 0.56
N LEU A 90 -6.45 -4.28 1.20
CA LEU A 90 -6.65 -5.26 2.27
C LEU A 90 -6.55 -4.57 3.63
N TYR A 91 -7.41 -4.98 4.57
CA TYR A 91 -7.38 -4.50 5.94
C TYR A 91 -7.69 -5.62 6.93
N TYR A 92 -7.27 -5.45 8.19
CA TYR A 92 -7.59 -6.44 9.21
C TYR A 92 -9.09 -6.45 9.54
N HIS A 93 -9.75 -7.59 9.44
CA HIS A 93 -11.22 -7.69 9.53
C HIS A 93 -11.84 -7.11 10.82
N ARG A 94 -11.11 -7.08 11.95
CA ARG A 94 -11.58 -6.48 13.22
C ARG A 94 -11.22 -5.01 13.39
N SER A 95 -10.46 -4.42 12.48
CA SER A 95 -10.06 -3.01 12.55
C SER A 95 -11.13 -2.11 11.94
N LYS A 96 -11.93 -1.45 12.80
CA LYS A 96 -12.92 -0.46 12.35
C LYS A 96 -12.25 0.73 11.67
N THR A 97 -11.18 1.25 12.26
CA THR A 97 -10.38 2.32 11.67
C THR A 97 -9.72 1.87 10.38
N GLY A 98 -9.13 0.67 10.36
CA GLY A 98 -8.55 0.06 9.16
C GLY A 98 -9.55 -0.02 8.01
N LYS A 99 -10.79 -0.45 8.28
CA LYS A 99 -11.85 -0.44 7.28
C LYS A 99 -12.10 0.96 6.70
N LYS A 100 -12.27 1.96 7.58
CA LYS A 100 -12.53 3.36 7.16
C LYS A 100 -11.42 3.90 6.26
N ILE A 101 -10.16 3.73 6.66
CA ILE A 101 -9.02 4.24 5.90
C ILE A 101 -8.78 3.41 4.62
N ALA A 102 -9.14 2.12 4.60
CA ALA A 102 -9.11 1.31 3.39
C ALA A 102 -10.09 1.83 2.33
N GLU A 103 -11.29 2.26 2.73
CA GLU A 103 -12.29 2.85 1.81
C GLU A 103 -11.77 4.14 1.17
N VAL A 104 -11.12 5.00 1.95
CA VAL A 104 -10.47 6.23 1.46
C VAL A 104 -9.42 5.90 0.39
N LEU A 105 -8.51 4.98 0.70
CA LEU A 105 -7.44 4.61 -0.22
C LEU A 105 -7.97 3.90 -1.47
N GLN A 106 -8.91 2.96 -1.32
CA GLN A 106 -9.53 2.23 -2.43
C GLN A 106 -10.13 3.19 -3.46
N ASN A 107 -10.96 4.14 -3.03
CA ASN A 107 -11.64 5.07 -3.92
C ASN A 107 -10.65 5.89 -4.76
N LYS A 108 -9.61 6.44 -4.11
CA LYS A 108 -8.60 7.25 -4.83
C LYS A 108 -7.78 6.43 -5.82
N LEU A 109 -7.43 5.18 -5.48
CA LEU A 109 -6.69 4.30 -6.38
C LEU A 109 -7.53 3.91 -7.60
N VAL A 110 -8.81 3.58 -7.39
CA VAL A 110 -9.75 3.27 -8.48
C VAL A 110 -9.92 4.47 -9.40
N ASP A 111 -10.12 5.67 -8.85
CA ASP A 111 -10.26 6.90 -9.64
C ASP A 111 -8.99 7.21 -10.45
N ALA A 112 -7.80 6.98 -9.89
CA ALA A 112 -6.54 7.27 -10.56
C ALA A 112 -6.21 6.32 -11.72
N LEU A 113 -6.53 5.03 -11.56
CA LEU A 113 -6.14 4.00 -12.52
C LEU A 113 -7.27 3.62 -13.49
N GLY A 114 -8.53 3.83 -13.12
CA GLY A 114 -9.68 3.41 -13.92
C GLY A 114 -9.77 1.89 -14.15
N LEU A 115 -9.05 1.10 -13.35
CA LEU A 115 -9.08 -0.36 -13.40
C LEU A 115 -10.32 -0.91 -12.68
N THR A 116 -10.58 -2.21 -12.83
CA THR A 116 -11.70 -2.88 -12.17
C THR A 116 -11.65 -2.65 -10.66
N ASP A 117 -12.68 -2.05 -10.09
CA ASP A 117 -12.82 -1.92 -8.64
C ASP A 117 -13.15 -3.28 -8.01
N ARG A 118 -12.18 -3.88 -7.33
CA ARG A 118 -12.35 -5.16 -6.61
C ARG A 118 -12.78 -4.93 -5.16
N GLY A 119 -12.84 -3.69 -4.72
CA GLY A 119 -13.23 -3.26 -3.39
C GLY A 119 -12.22 -3.60 -2.31
N ILE A 120 -12.51 -3.11 -1.10
CA ILE A 120 -11.75 -3.43 0.10
C ILE A 120 -11.95 -4.89 0.52
N LYS A 121 -10.90 -5.53 1.04
CA LYS A 121 -10.93 -6.93 1.49
C LYS A 121 -10.60 -7.03 2.98
N ALA A 122 -11.57 -7.53 3.75
CA ALA A 122 -11.34 -7.93 5.13
C ALA A 122 -10.48 -9.20 5.16
N LYS A 123 -9.38 -9.20 5.93
CA LYS A 123 -8.48 -10.33 6.08
C LYS A 123 -8.39 -10.78 7.54
N SER A 124 -8.42 -12.10 7.78
CA SER A 124 -8.06 -12.72 9.05
C SER A 124 -6.54 -12.93 9.14
N SER A 125 -6.04 -13.45 10.26
CA SER A 125 -4.61 -13.74 10.43
C SER A 125 -4.10 -14.88 9.54
N GLU A 126 -5.01 -15.72 9.08
CA GLU A 126 -4.74 -16.93 8.29
C GLU A 126 -4.69 -16.62 6.79
N ASP A 127 -5.26 -15.49 6.37
CA ASP A 127 -5.22 -15.05 4.98
C ASP A 127 -3.83 -14.53 4.57
N ARG A 128 -3.53 -14.59 3.27
CA ARG A 128 -2.34 -13.92 2.69
C ARG A 128 -2.34 -12.43 3.06
N GLY A 129 -1.22 -11.96 3.61
CA GLY A 129 -1.06 -10.59 4.14
C GLY A 129 -1.64 -10.38 5.55
N GLY A 130 -2.46 -11.31 6.05
CA GLY A 130 -3.12 -11.26 7.34
C GLY A 130 -2.19 -11.12 8.55
N TYR A 131 -1.00 -11.72 8.47
CA TYR A 131 0.02 -11.62 9.52
C TYR A 131 0.42 -10.17 9.80
N LEU A 132 0.83 -9.41 8.77
CA LEU A 132 1.23 -8.01 8.92
C LEU A 132 0.06 -7.17 9.44
N LEU A 133 -1.11 -7.31 8.81
CA LEU A 133 -2.35 -6.61 9.19
C LEU A 133 -2.75 -6.84 10.65
N LYS A 134 -2.49 -8.04 11.18
CA LYS A 134 -2.86 -8.42 12.55
C LYS A 134 -1.83 -7.99 13.60
N LYS A 135 -0.55 -8.00 13.25
CA LYS A 135 0.58 -7.91 14.20
C LYS A 135 1.10 -6.49 14.41
N THR A 136 0.62 -5.53 13.62
CA THR A 136 0.91 -4.12 13.85
C THR A 136 -0.08 -3.53 14.85
N ASP A 137 0.39 -2.63 15.72
CA ASP A 137 -0.44 -1.97 16.73
C ASP A 137 -1.31 -0.87 16.10
N ALA A 138 -0.74 -0.14 15.14
CA ALA A 138 -1.47 0.83 14.33
C ALA A 138 -2.31 0.15 13.24
N PRO A 139 -3.41 0.76 12.77
CA PRO A 139 -4.16 0.28 11.62
C PRO A 139 -3.25 0.15 10.38
N CYS A 140 -3.23 -1.04 9.79
CA CYS A 140 -2.43 -1.36 8.63
C CYS A 140 -3.31 -1.68 7.42
N LEU A 141 -2.89 -1.15 6.27
CA LEU A 141 -3.43 -1.45 4.95
C LEU A 141 -2.36 -2.14 4.09
N ILE A 142 -2.77 -3.08 3.26
CA ILE A 142 -1.97 -3.57 2.13
C ILE A 142 -2.68 -3.11 0.87
N ALA A 143 -2.02 -2.26 0.08
CA ALA A 143 -2.57 -1.71 -1.14
C ALA A 143 -2.04 -2.49 -2.34
N GLU A 144 -2.95 -3.07 -3.13
CA GLU A 144 -2.66 -3.81 -4.35
C GLU A 144 -3.43 -3.13 -5.51
N PRO A 145 -2.92 -2.00 -6.02
CA PRO A 145 -3.66 -1.15 -6.93
C PRO A 145 -3.88 -1.74 -8.33
N PHE A 146 -3.03 -2.69 -8.73
CA PHE A 146 -3.08 -3.37 -10.03
C PHE A 146 -2.33 -4.72 -9.96
N PHE A 147 -2.47 -5.54 -10.99
CA PHE A 147 -1.73 -6.80 -11.15
C PHE A 147 -0.44 -6.56 -11.97
N ILE A 148 0.73 -6.71 -11.35
CA ILE A 148 2.02 -6.44 -12.05
C ILE A 148 2.31 -7.47 -13.13
N ASP A 149 1.78 -8.69 -13.03
CA ASP A 149 1.95 -9.74 -14.04
C ASP A 149 0.98 -9.61 -15.22
N ASN A 150 0.06 -8.64 -15.18
CA ASN A 150 -0.80 -8.25 -16.28
C ASN A 150 -0.23 -7.01 -16.99
N ASP A 151 0.12 -7.16 -18.26
CA ASP A 151 0.80 -6.11 -19.05
C ASP A 151 -0.06 -4.85 -19.25
N ASP A 152 -1.38 -4.98 -19.36
CA ASP A 152 -2.29 -3.85 -19.52
C ASP A 152 -2.45 -3.06 -18.21
N ASP A 153 -2.54 -3.75 -17.08
CA ASP A 153 -2.57 -3.16 -15.73
C ASP A 153 -1.27 -2.39 -15.46
N LEU A 154 -0.12 -3.00 -15.74
CA LEU A 154 1.18 -2.37 -15.57
C LEU A 154 1.35 -1.14 -16.48
N LEU A 155 0.97 -1.25 -17.76
CA LEU A 155 0.99 -0.13 -18.69
C LEU A 155 0.08 1.02 -18.22
N THR A 156 -1.09 0.69 -17.68
CA THR A 156 -2.01 1.66 -17.10
C THR A 156 -1.38 2.36 -15.90
N ALA A 157 -0.80 1.61 -14.96
CA ALA A 157 -0.10 2.19 -13.81
C ALA A 157 1.07 3.09 -14.20
N GLN A 158 1.85 2.73 -15.22
CA GLN A 158 2.94 3.55 -15.74
C GLN A 158 2.45 4.84 -16.41
N ARG A 159 1.40 4.75 -17.26
CA ARG A 159 0.79 5.93 -17.91
C ARG A 159 0.15 6.88 -16.91
N HIS A 160 -0.46 6.34 -15.87
CA HIS A 160 -1.16 7.08 -14.82
C HIS A 160 -0.30 7.31 -13.57
N MET A 161 1.03 7.16 -13.65
CA MET A 161 1.92 7.24 -12.48
C MET A 161 1.74 8.54 -11.69
N GLY A 162 1.58 9.68 -12.36
CA GLY A 162 1.30 10.95 -11.69
C GLY A 162 0.02 10.92 -10.86
N ALA A 163 -1.08 10.41 -11.44
CA ALA A 163 -2.36 10.27 -10.77
C ALA A 163 -2.31 9.22 -9.64
N LEU A 164 -1.56 8.14 -9.82
CA LEU A 164 -1.35 7.12 -8.80
C LEU A 164 -0.61 7.69 -7.57
N ILE A 165 0.43 8.48 -7.80
CA ILE A 165 1.15 9.18 -6.72
C ILE A 165 0.19 10.14 -6.01
N ASP A 166 -0.57 10.95 -6.75
CA ASP A 166 -1.51 11.90 -6.17
C ASP A 166 -2.62 11.19 -5.37
N ALA A 167 -3.10 10.03 -5.83
CA ALA A 167 -4.07 9.21 -5.10
C ALA A 167 -3.53 8.77 -3.73
N TYR A 168 -2.31 8.24 -3.68
CA TYR A 168 -1.68 7.89 -2.40
C TYR A 168 -1.43 9.11 -1.52
N THR A 169 -0.93 10.20 -2.09
CA THR A 169 -0.67 11.44 -1.34
C THR A 169 -1.93 11.98 -0.70
N LEU A 170 -2.99 12.19 -1.48
CA LEU A 170 -4.27 12.69 -0.99
C LEU A 170 -4.94 11.70 -0.03
N ALA A 171 -4.79 10.39 -0.25
CA ALA A 171 -5.27 9.38 0.70
C ALA A 171 -4.57 9.52 2.05
N ILE A 172 -3.25 9.61 2.06
CA ILE A 172 -2.46 9.70 3.31
C ILE A 172 -2.84 10.95 4.10
N GLU A 173 -3.01 12.08 3.42
CA GLU A 173 -3.44 13.34 4.04
C GLU A 173 -4.84 13.22 4.65
N GLU A 174 -5.81 12.68 3.91
CA GLU A 174 -7.20 12.49 4.39
C GLU A 174 -7.29 11.43 5.51
N MET A 175 -6.53 10.33 5.40
CA MET A 175 -6.48 9.28 6.41
C MET A 175 -5.96 9.84 7.75
N ALA A 176 -5.01 10.78 7.74
CA ALA A 176 -4.48 11.38 8.96
C ALA A 176 -5.54 12.14 9.77
N GLU A 177 -6.57 12.71 9.12
CA GLU A 177 -7.70 13.36 9.78
C GLU A 177 -8.55 12.38 10.59
N CYS A 178 -8.50 11.08 10.29
CA CYS A 178 -9.20 10.04 11.05
C CYS A 178 -8.58 9.76 12.43
N PHE A 179 -7.41 10.34 12.72
CA PHE A 179 -6.65 10.07 13.95
C PHE A 179 -6.57 11.29 14.88
N ALA A 180 -7.49 12.25 14.74
CA ALA A 180 -7.54 13.50 15.52
C ALA A 180 -7.37 13.28 17.03
#